data_AF-A0AAX0B0G8-F1
#
_entry.id   AF-A0AAX0B0G8-F1
#
_cell.length_a   1.000
_cell.length_b   1.000
_cell.length_c   1.000
_cell.angle_alpha   90.00
_cell.angle_beta   90.00
_cell.angle_gamma   90.00
#
_symmetry.space_group_name_H-M   'P 1'
#
loop_
_entity.id
_entity.type
_entity.pdbx_description
1 polymer ?
#
loop_
_entity_poly.entity_id
_entity_poly.type
_entity_poly.pdbx_seq_one_letter_code
_entity_poly.pdbx_strand_id
1 'polypeptide(L)' 'MEDVNKVVKDGYNWVLYKKGTETMVVANTSEGRIRLDRLIMNPDETMKVHHINLNPLDNRRKNLENQPI' A
#
# COMPACT_ATOMS: atom_id res chain seq x y z
N MET A 1 0.79 -11.88 -9.94
CA MET A 1 1.33 -12.73 -8.86
C MET A 1 2.72 -12.25 -8.38
N GLU A 2 3.26 -11.18 -8.98
CA GLU A 2 4.65 -10.74 -8.80
C GLU A 2 4.99 -10.23 -7.39
N ASP A 3 4.04 -9.58 -6.71
CA ASP A 3 4.30 -8.96 -5.41
C ASP A 3 4.03 -9.87 -4.19
N VAL A 4 3.55 -11.10 -4.41
CA VAL A 4 3.10 -11.98 -3.31
C VAL A 4 4.22 -12.23 -2.31
N ASN A 5 5.44 -12.51 -2.78
CA ASN A 5 6.59 -12.77 -1.91
C ASN A 5 7.06 -11.52 -1.13
N LYS A 6 6.73 -10.32 -1.61
CA LYS A 6 7.03 -9.06 -0.92
C LYS A 6 6.00 -8.76 0.17
N VAL A 7 4.73 -9.10 -0.10
CA VAL A 7 3.58 -8.80 0.75
C VAL A 7 3.38 -9.84 1.84
N VAL A 8 3.53 -11.12 1.50
CA VAL A 8 3.39 -12.25 2.42
C VAL A 8 4.75 -12.52 3.04
N LYS A 9 5.01 -11.83 4.15
CA LYS A 9 6.25 -11.91 4.91
C LYS A 9 5.94 -12.16 6.39
N ASP A 10 6.74 -12.98 7.05
CA ASP A 10 6.58 -13.24 8.48
C ASP A 10 6.61 -11.94 9.29
N GLY A 11 5.64 -11.81 10.20
CA GLY A 11 5.45 -10.62 11.03
C GLY A 11 4.62 -9.51 10.37
N TYR A 12 4.21 -9.65 9.10
CA TYR A 12 3.34 -8.66 8.45
C TYR A 12 1.88 -9.10 8.56
N ASN A 13 1.13 -8.42 9.42
CA ASN A 13 -0.32 -8.59 9.53
C ASN A 13 -1.03 -7.40 8.88
N TRP A 14 -1.51 -7.61 7.66
CA TRP A 14 -2.22 -6.59 6.89
C TRP A 14 -3.64 -6.39 7.42
N VAL A 15 -3.93 -5.15 7.81
CA VAL A 15 -5.24 -4.75 8.36
C VAL A 15 -5.76 -3.51 7.63
N LEU A 16 -7.09 -3.40 7.60
CA LEU A 16 -7.75 -2.17 7.16
C LEU A 16 -7.53 -1.08 8.22
N TYR A 17 -7.05 0.07 7.77
CA TYR A 17 -6.85 1.24 8.62
C TYR A 17 -7.57 2.45 8.02
N LYS A 18 -8.26 3.20 8.87
CA LYS A 18 -9.01 4.38 8.49
C LYS A 18 -8.49 5.60 9.27
N LYS A 19 -8.13 6.67 8.56
CA LYS A 19 -7.69 7.95 9.13
C LYS A 19 -8.52 9.07 8.53
N GLY A 20 -9.49 9.57 9.30
CA GLY A 20 -10.49 10.50 8.78
C GLY A 20 -11.30 9.85 7.65
N THR A 21 -11.22 10.41 6.45
CA THR A 21 -11.88 9.89 5.24
C THR A 21 -11.01 8.91 4.46
N GLU A 22 -9.70 8.86 4.72
CA GLU A 22 -8.77 7.98 3.99
C GLU A 22 -8.85 6.55 4.54
N THR A 23 -8.98 5.58 3.62
CA THR A 23 -8.93 4.14 3.92
C THR A 23 -7.68 3.57 3.26
N MET A 24 -6.95 2.72 3.97
CA MET A 24 -5.70 2.13 3.50
C MET A 24 -5.48 0.75 4.11
N VAL A 25 -4.65 -0.07 3.46
CA VAL A 25 -4.21 -1.36 3.99
C VAL A 25 -2.81 -1.19 4.57
N VAL A 26 -2.63 -1.55 5.85
CA VAL A 26 -1.37 -1.33 6.57
C VAL A 26 -0.94 -2.56 7.34
N ALA A 27 0.36 -2.72 7.54
CA ALA A 27 0.94 -3.64 8.50
C ALA A 27 1.61 -2.82 9.61
N ASN A 28 1.34 -3.15 10.87
CA ASN A 28 2.08 -2.58 12.00
C ASN A 28 3.22 -3.55 12.32
N THR A 29 4.46 -3.13 12.09
CA THR A 29 5.68 -3.89 12.39
C THR A 29 6.42 -3.24 13.56
N SER A 30 7.45 -3.89 14.07
CA SER A 30 8.33 -3.31 15.09
C SER A 30 9.08 -2.05 14.62
N GLU A 31 9.25 -1.89 13.30
CA GLU A 31 9.90 -0.72 12.68
C GLU A 31 8.91 0.41 12.39
N GLY A 32 7.61 0.16 12.58
CA GLY A 32 6.55 1.13 12.38
C GLY A 32 5.46 0.63 11.44
N ARG A 33 4.63 1.56 10.99
CA ARG A 33 3.49 1.24 10.12
C ARG A 33 3.89 1.34 8.65
N ILE A 34 3.64 0.27 7.92
CA ILE A 34 3.87 0.18 6.48
C ILE A 34 2.53 0.20 5.76
N ARG A 35 2.39 1.02 4.71
CA ARG A 35 1.24 0.97 3.80
C ARG A 35 1.50 -0.01 2.66
N LEU A 36 0.51 -0.84 2.32
CA LEU A 36 0.64 -1.89 1.31
C LEU A 36 0.91 -1.33 -0.09
N ASP A 37 0.16 -0.31 -0.49
CA ASP A 37 0.31 0.39 -1.78
C ASP A 37 1.72 0.94 -1.97
N ARG A 38 2.27 1.62 -0.95
CA ARG A 38 3.64 2.14 -0.96
C ARG A 38 4.68 1.04 -0.94
N LEU A 39 4.45 -0.05 -0.21
CA LEU A 39 5.35 -1.20 -0.24
C LEU A 39 5.44 -1.78 -1.66
N ILE A 40 4.32 -1.91 -2.37
CA ILE A 40 4.30 -2.43 -3.74
C ILE A 40 4.98 -1.45 -4.70
N MET A 41 4.59 -0.18 -4.68
CA MET A 41 5.02 0.79 -5.70
C MET A 41 6.35 1.48 -5.44
N ASN A 42 6.82 1.49 -4.18
CA ASN A 42 8.05 2.16 -3.75
C ASN A 42 8.18 3.60 -4.30
N PRO A 43 7.18 4.48 -4.11
CA PRO A 43 7.26 5.85 -4.61
C PRO A 43 8.34 6.64 -3.87
N ASP A 44 8.98 7.58 -4.57
CA ASP A 44 9.83 8.58 -3.94
C ASP A 44 9.00 9.69 -3.26
N GLU A 45 9.69 10.68 -2.70
CA GLU A 45 9.08 11.78 -1.93
C GLU A 45 8.29 12.77 -2.80
N THR A 46 8.45 12.73 -4.13
CA THR A 46 7.74 13.60 -5.08
C THR A 46 6.47 12.95 -5.64
N MET A 47 6.20 11.70 -5.26
CA MET A 47 5.09 10.91 -5.78
C MET A 47 4.15 10.41 -4.69
N LYS A 48 2.88 10.27 -5.07
CA LYS A 48 1.83 9.54 -4.34
C LYS A 48 1.43 8.30 -5.11
N VAL A 49 1.01 7.25 -4.40
CA VAL A 49 0.38 6.09 -5.04
C VAL A 49 -1.09 6.40 -5.26
N HIS A 50 -1.56 6.19 -6.49
CA HIS A 50 -2.94 6.36 -6.90
C HIS A 50 -3.56 5.00 -7.27
N HIS A 51 -4.78 4.75 -6.80
CA HIS A 51 -5.58 3.59 -7.18
C HIS A 51 -6.45 3.93 -8.37
N ILE A 52 -6.16 3.33 -9.53
CA ILE A 52 -6.78 3.63 -10.83
C ILE A 52 -8.30 3.46 -10.78
N ASN A 53 -8.78 2.39 -10.13
CA ASN A 53 -10.23 2.13 -9.97
C ASN A 53 -10.87 2.86 -8.78
N LEU A 54 -10.14 3.75 -8.10
CA LEU A 54 -10.57 4.48 -6.91
C LEU A 54 -10.96 3.60 -5.71
N ASN A 55 -10.67 2.30 -5.75
CA ASN A 55 -10.86 1.39 -4.63
C ASN A 55 -9.54 1.24 -3.84
N PRO A 56 -9.44 1.83 -2.63
CA PRO A 56 -8.20 1.80 -1.84
C PRO A 56 -7.81 0.40 -1.33
N LEU A 57 -8.71 -0.58 -1.43
CA LEU A 57 -8.45 -1.96 -1.02
C LEU A 57 -7.88 -2.81 -2.15
N ASP A 58 -8.01 -2.37 -3.39
CA ASP A 58 -7.45 -3.08 -4.55
C ASP A 58 -5.99 -2.71 -4.78
N ASN A 59 -5.11 -3.40 -4.04
CA ASN A 59 -3.66 -3.17 -4.07
C ASN A 59 -2.93 -4.04 -5.11
N ARG A 60 -3.64 -4.59 -6.11
CA ARG A 60 -2.98 -5.31 -7.21
C ARG A 60 -2.14 -4.30 -8.00
N ARG A 61 -0.87 -4.61 -8.28
CA ARG A 61 0.05 -3.70 -9.02
C ARG A 61 -0.56 -3.06 -10.27
N LYS A 62 -1.33 -3.81 -11.05
CA LYS A 62 -2.03 -3.30 -12.26
C LYS A 62 -3.09 -2.22 -11.99
N ASN A 63 -3.48 -2.02 -10.74
CA ASN A 63 -4.44 -1.01 -10.28
C ASN A 63 -3.75 0.17 -9.60
N LEU A 64 -2.43 0.16 -9.50
CA LEU A 64 -1.65 1.18 -8.82
C LEU A 64 -0.76 1.92 -9.81
N GLU A 65 -0.65 3.21 -9.63
CA GLU A 65 0.31 4.05 -10.36
C GLU A 65 0.91 5.11 -9.43
N ASN A 66 2.14 5.51 -9.69
CA ASN A 66 2.73 6.65 -9.01
C ASN A 66 2.38 7.93 -9.78
N GLN A 67 1.83 8.92 -9.09
CA GLN A 67 1.52 10.23 -9.64
C GLN A 67 2.34 11.29 -8.90
N PRO A 68 2.74 12.39 -9.56
CA PRO A 68 3.29 13.55 -8.86
C PRO A 68 2.34 14.06 -7.75
N ILE A 69 2.93 14.53 -6.65
CA ILE A 69 2.17 15.12 -5.52
C ILE A 69 1.54 16.45 -5.93
#